data_AF-A0A350UGI3-F1
#
_entry.id   AF-A0A350UGI3-F1
#
_cell.length_a   1.000
_cell.length_b   1.000
_cell.length_c   1.000
_cell.angle_alpha   90.00
_cell.angle_beta   90.00
_cell.angle_gamma   90.00
#
_symmetry.space_group_name_H-M   'P 1'
#
loop_
_entity.id
_entity.type
_entity.pdbx_description
1 polymer ?
#
loop_
_entity_poly.entity_id
_entity_poly.type
_entity_poly.pdbx_seq_one_letter_code
_entity_poly.pdbx_strand_id
1 'polypeptide(L)'
;MKLKVRWLWLMLALVLGLGLQGACAQTPMAGKKGAAGALVDLNSAGVEELKKLPGIGEAYAAKIVKGRPYRGKNELVQRKVLPEGVLF
;
A
#
# COMPACT_ATOMS: atom_id res chain seq x y z
N MET A 1 10.28 -57.33 3.54
CA MET A 1 8.90 -57.36 2.98
C MET A 1 7.90 -57.46 4.13
N LYS A 2 6.85 -56.62 4.10
CA LYS A 2 5.59 -56.71 4.87
C LYS A 2 5.65 -56.44 6.38
N LEU A 3 5.57 -55.16 6.76
CA LEU A 3 4.85 -54.72 7.98
C LEU A 3 4.30 -53.28 7.84
N LYS A 4 3.91 -52.93 6.60
CA LYS A 4 2.81 -51.99 6.33
C LYS A 4 1.52 -52.83 6.44
N VAL A 5 0.40 -52.27 6.89
CA VAL A 5 -0.90 -52.97 7.15
C VAL A 5 -1.08 -53.46 8.60
N ARG A 6 -0.88 -52.56 9.55
CA ARG A 6 -1.63 -52.62 10.81
C ARG A 6 -1.69 -51.22 11.38
N TRP A 7 -2.61 -50.43 10.88
CA TRP A 7 -3.32 -49.30 11.52
C TRP A 7 -4.38 -48.86 10.52
N LEU A 8 -5.12 -49.89 10.09
CA LEU A 8 -6.28 -49.78 9.23
C LEU A 8 -7.47 -49.59 10.18
N TRP A 9 -7.94 -48.35 10.26
CA TRP A 9 -9.34 -47.95 10.54
C TRP A 9 -9.84 -48.09 11.99
N LEU A 10 -9.71 -46.99 12.73
CA LEU A 10 -10.75 -46.59 13.68
C LEU A 10 -11.34 -45.27 13.16
N MET A 11 -12.49 -45.45 12.51
CA MET A 11 -13.46 -44.48 11.99
C MET A 11 -13.76 -43.30 12.92
N LEU A 12 -13.74 -42.07 12.39
CA LEU A 12 -14.95 -41.23 12.33
C LEU A 12 -14.81 -40.05 11.34
N ALA A 13 -15.54 -40.15 10.23
CA ALA A 13 -16.18 -39.13 9.40
C ALA A 13 -15.54 -37.73 9.23
N LEU A 14 -15.43 -37.25 7.97
CA LEU A 14 -16.45 -36.38 7.37
C LEU A 14 -15.89 -35.59 6.16
N VAL A 15 -16.59 -35.75 5.03
CA VAL A 15 -16.72 -34.79 3.91
C VAL A 15 -15.60 -34.66 2.86
N LEU A 16 -15.91 -35.32 1.74
CA LEU A 16 -15.58 -35.05 0.35
C LEU A 16 -15.92 -33.60 -0.05
N GLY A 17 -14.97 -32.86 -0.63
CA GLY A 17 -15.22 -31.51 -1.17
C GLY A 17 -14.15 -31.04 -2.15
N LEU A 18 -14.41 -31.27 -3.44
CA LEU A 18 -13.67 -30.73 -4.58
C LEU A 18 -13.81 -29.20 -4.59
N GLY A 19 -12.71 -28.45 -4.68
CA GLY A 19 -12.74 -26.99 -4.77
C GLY A 19 -11.48 -26.42 -5.40
N LEU A 20 -11.54 -26.24 -6.72
CA LEU A 20 -10.68 -25.36 -7.51
C LEU A 20 -10.82 -23.91 -7.01
N GLN A 21 -9.86 -23.04 -7.41
CA GLN A 21 -9.84 -21.57 -7.24
C GLN A 21 -9.07 -21.10 -6.00
N GLY A 22 -8.12 -20.18 -6.07
CA GLY A 22 -7.62 -19.34 -7.16
C GLY A 22 -6.52 -18.46 -6.58
N ALA A 23 -5.62 -17.98 -7.45
CA ALA A 23 -4.56 -17.04 -7.11
C ALA A 23 -5.10 -15.90 -6.24
N CYS A 24 -4.49 -15.65 -5.09
CA CYS A 24 -4.66 -14.39 -4.37
C CYS A 24 -3.95 -13.30 -5.17
N ALA A 25 -4.61 -12.87 -6.25
CA ALA A 25 -4.36 -11.60 -6.88
C ALA A 25 -4.60 -10.51 -5.83
N GLN A 26 -3.61 -9.64 -5.73
CA GLN A 26 -3.62 -8.47 -4.87
C GLN A 26 -4.73 -7.51 -5.29
N THR A 27 -5.08 -6.65 -4.32
CA THR A 27 -6.03 -5.52 -4.36
C THR A 27 -7.48 -5.90 -4.03
N PRO A 28 -8.07 -5.23 -3.02
CA PRO A 28 -8.45 -3.83 -3.19
C PRO A 28 -8.13 -2.97 -1.96
N MET A 29 -7.78 -1.70 -2.19
CA MET A 29 -8.31 -0.62 -1.36
C MET A 29 -8.16 0.70 -2.12
N ALA A 30 -9.09 0.88 -3.08
CA ALA A 30 -9.49 2.20 -3.50
C ALA A 30 -10.20 2.87 -2.32
N GLY A 31 -9.44 3.50 -1.44
CA GLY A 31 -9.95 4.41 -0.43
C GLY A 31 -10.36 5.73 -1.09
N LYS A 32 -11.57 5.78 -1.67
CA LYS A 32 -12.23 7.05 -2.01
C LYS A 32 -12.61 7.75 -0.71
N LYS A 33 -11.74 8.63 -0.19
CA LYS A 33 -12.09 9.55 0.90
C LYS A 33 -12.52 10.89 0.29
N GLY A 34 -13.73 11.30 0.65
CA GLY A 34 -14.51 12.36 0.02
C GLY A 34 -13.88 13.76 0.08
N ALA A 35 -14.42 14.61 -0.79
CA ALA A 35 -14.09 16.01 -0.96
C ALA A 35 -14.37 16.82 0.32
N ALA A 36 -13.34 16.97 1.14
CA ALA A 36 -13.13 18.07 2.07
C ALA A 36 -11.64 18.40 1.92
N GLY A 37 -11.31 19.58 1.39
CA GLY A 37 -9.96 20.08 1.05
C GLY A 37 -8.85 19.06 1.29
N ALA A 38 -8.58 18.21 0.28
CA ALA A 38 -7.83 16.97 0.44
C ALA A 38 -6.45 17.23 1.05
N LEU A 39 -6.33 16.95 2.35
CA LEU A 39 -5.09 17.08 3.08
C LEU A 39 -4.22 15.90 2.69
N VAL A 40 -3.24 16.16 1.81
CA VAL A 40 -2.34 15.13 1.28
C VAL A 40 -1.28 14.80 2.33
N ASP A 41 -1.20 13.54 2.73
CA ASP A 41 -0.17 13.08 3.67
C ASP A 41 1.19 12.91 2.97
N LEU A 42 2.18 13.75 3.32
CA LEU A 42 3.50 13.74 2.69
C LEU A 42 4.25 12.40 2.81
N ASN A 43 4.02 11.69 3.92
CA ASN A 43 4.75 10.47 4.27
C ASN A 43 4.20 9.21 3.59
N SER A 44 2.93 9.24 3.18
CA SER A 44 2.23 8.07 2.64
C SER A 44 1.61 8.28 1.26
N ALA A 45 1.41 9.53 0.83
CA ALA A 45 0.73 9.82 -0.43
C ALA A 45 1.40 9.20 -1.65
N GLY A 46 0.61 8.86 -2.67
CA GLY A 46 1.13 8.47 -3.97
C GLY A 46 1.71 9.65 -4.75
N VAL A 47 2.52 9.36 -5.78
CA VAL A 47 3.04 10.39 -6.69
C VAL A 47 1.91 11.19 -7.34
N GLU A 48 0.86 10.51 -7.78
CA GLU A 48 -0.30 11.15 -8.41
C GLU A 48 -1.08 12.05 -7.46
N GLU A 49 -1.11 11.72 -6.17
CA GLU A 49 -1.78 12.54 -5.17
C GLU A 49 -0.97 13.79 -4.83
N LEU A 50 0.35 13.66 -4.72
CA LEU A 50 1.25 14.80 -4.57
C LEU A 50 1.18 15.74 -5.78
N LYS A 51 1.02 15.20 -6.99
CA LYS A 51 0.87 15.98 -8.23
C LYS A 51 -0.41 16.83 -8.29
N LYS A 52 -1.41 16.55 -7.45
CA LYS A 52 -2.64 17.37 -7.36
C LYS A 52 -2.40 18.67 -6.58
N LEU A 53 -1.28 18.78 -5.87
CA LEU A 53 -0.95 19.95 -5.09
C LEU A 53 -0.42 21.07 -6.01
N PRO A 54 -0.84 22.33 -5.79
CA PRO A 54 -0.39 23.45 -6.61
C PRO A 54 1.12 23.60 -6.55
N GLY A 55 1.77 23.71 -7.71
CA GLY A 55 3.24 23.83 -7.82
C GLY A 55 4.01 22.51 -7.70
N ILE A 56 3.36 21.38 -7.38
CA ILE A 56 4.02 20.07 -7.31
C ILE A 56 3.79 19.30 -8.61
N GLY A 57 4.81 19.31 -9.46
CA GLY A 57 4.90 18.43 -10.63
C GLY A 57 5.52 17.07 -10.29
N GLU A 58 5.66 16.22 -11.31
CA GLU A 58 6.25 14.88 -11.19
C GLU A 58 7.67 14.90 -10.59
N ALA A 59 8.49 15.86 -10.99
CA ALA A 59 9.84 16.02 -10.46
C ALA A 59 9.87 16.28 -8.95
N TYR A 60 8.96 17.12 -8.46
CA TYR A 60 8.86 17.43 -7.03
C TYR A 60 8.21 16.30 -6.24
N ALA A 61 7.16 15.68 -6.78
CA ALA A 61 6.54 14.51 -6.18
C ALA A 61 7.55 13.36 -6.00
N ALA A 62 8.38 13.08 -7.00
CA ALA A 62 9.44 12.07 -6.90
C ALA A 62 10.47 12.41 -5.82
N LYS A 63 10.88 13.68 -5.71
CA LYS A 63 11.79 14.14 -4.64
C LYS A 63 11.16 13.98 -3.25
N ILE A 64 9.88 14.30 -3.11
CA ILE A 64 9.14 14.15 -1.85
C ILE A 64 9.12 12.67 -1.45
N VAL A 65 8.74 11.77 -2.37
CA VAL A 65 8.71 10.32 -2.10
C VAL A 65 10.09 9.81 -1.69
N LYS A 66 11.15 10.22 -2.40
CA LYS A 66 12.54 9.80 -2.11
C LYS A 66 13.06 10.30 -0.75
N GLY A 67 12.61 11.46 -0.29
CA GLY A 67 13.11 12.08 0.95
C GLY A 67 12.35 11.70 2.22
N ARG A 68 11.33 10.85 2.16
CA ARG A 68 10.57 10.37 3.34
C ARG A 68 11.49 9.72 4.38
N PRO A 69 11.18 9.80 5.68
CA PRO A 69 10.02 10.47 6.31
C PRO A 69 10.25 11.96 6.57
N TYR A 70 9.15 12.70 6.74
CA TYR A 70 9.11 14.12 7.13
C TYR A 70 8.28 14.29 8.41
N ARG A 71 8.73 15.18 9.29
CA ARG A 71 8.03 15.64 10.50
C ARG A 71 7.03 16.75 10.20
N GLY A 72 7.23 17.49 9.11
CA GLY A 72 6.31 18.56 8.69
C GLY A 72 6.72 19.23 7.38
N LYS A 73 5.85 20.10 6.86
CA LYS A 73 6.05 20.77 5.56
C LYS A 73 7.29 21.66 5.47
N ASN A 74 7.72 22.23 6.59
CA ASN A 74 8.93 23.06 6.65
C ASN A 74 10.20 22.28 6.28
N GLU A 75 10.23 20.96 6.53
CA GLU A 75 11.38 20.14 6.14
C GLU A 75 11.54 20.02 4.63
N LEU A 76 10.48 20.22 3.86
CA LEU A 76 10.59 20.21 2.40
C LEU A 76 11.49 21.35 1.92
N VAL A 77 11.46 22.51 2.59
CA VAL A 77 12.36 23.63 2.29
C VAL A 77 13.73 23.41 2.92
N GLN A 78 13.78 23.06 4.21
CA GLN A 78 15.05 22.90 4.94
C GLN A 78 15.95 21.84 4.30
N ARG A 79 15.35 20.76 3.79
CA ARG A 79 16.05 19.68 3.09
C ARG A 79 16.21 19.93 1.59
N LYS A 80 15.85 21.13 1.11
CA LYS A 80 15.94 21.55 -0.30
C LYS A 80 15.18 20.64 -1.27
N VAL A 81 14.08 20.04 -0.80
CA VAL A 81 13.16 19.23 -1.61
C VAL A 81 12.30 20.15 -2.48
N LEU A 82 11.77 21.22 -1.88
CA LEU A 82 10.97 22.26 -2.51
C LEU A 82 11.55 23.66 -2.23
N PRO A 83 11.38 24.62 -3.14
CA PRO A 83 11.60 26.04 -2.86
C PRO A 83 10.47 26.60 -1.98
N GLU A 84 10.73 27.72 -1.29
CA GLU A 84 9.77 28.35 -0.35
C GLU A 84 8.43 28.74 -1.00
N GLY A 85 8.44 29.13 -2.28
CA GLY A 85 7.23 29.55 -3.01
C GLY A 85 6.30 28.42 -3.46
N VAL A 86 6.65 27.15 -3.22
CA VAL A 86 5.89 25.97 -3.69
C VAL A 86 5.21 25.23 -2.52
N LEU A 87 5.12 25.88 -1.35
CA LEU A 87 4.44 25.33 -0.18
C LEU A 87 2.92 25.45 -0.30
N PHE A 88 2.22 24.43 0.20
CA PHE A 88 0.77 24.29 0.21
C PHE A 88 0.21 24.16 1.64
#